data_AF-A0A9D2N7Z7-F1
#
_entry.id   AF-A0A9D2N7Z7-F1
#
_cell.length_a   1.000
_cell.length_b   1.000
_cell.length_c   1.000
_cell.angle_alpha   90.00
_cell.angle_beta   90.00
_cell.angle_gamma   90.00
#
_symmetry.space_group_name_H-M   'P 1'
#
loop_
_entity.id
_entity.type
_entity.pdbx_description
1 polymer ?
#
loop_
_entity_poly.entity_id
_entity_poly.type
_entity_poly.pdbx_seq_one_letter_code
_entity_poly.pdbx_strand_id
1 'polypeptide(L)'
;MNAYSKSEKGYNRQLATGYAVYMMCGSLFRESYCTNPCEESHLYLHYAGMPRQRQYDTEDEILLQLRQIREDWRLRLEELKCEVHFRREEDRYRILFFTGGFETVESVIEKDGSFQINYSCGE
;
A
#
# COMPACT_ATOMS: atom_id res chain seq x y z
N MET A 1 -9.75 28.15 -29.15
CA MET A 1 -8.43 27.61 -28.74
C MET A 1 -8.69 26.41 -27.84
N ASN A 2 -8.54 25.20 -28.38
CA ASN A 2 -8.66 23.98 -27.59
C ASN A 2 -7.41 23.87 -26.71
N ALA A 3 -7.59 24.02 -25.41
CA ALA A 3 -6.59 23.64 -24.43
C ALA A 3 -6.41 22.12 -24.55
N TYR A 4 -5.43 21.71 -25.35
CA TYR A 4 -4.83 20.39 -25.24
C TYR A 4 -4.20 20.33 -23.85
N SER A 5 -4.98 19.91 -22.86
CA SER A 5 -4.47 19.47 -21.56
C SER A 5 -3.50 18.35 -21.86
N LYS A 6 -2.21 18.69 -21.80
CA LYS A 6 -1.08 17.79 -21.94
C LYS A 6 -1.34 16.63 -20.97
N SER A 7 -1.85 15.52 -21.49
CA SER A 7 -2.22 14.35 -20.70
C SER A 7 -1.03 14.01 -19.80
N GLU A 8 -1.27 13.88 -18.50
CA GLU A 8 -0.30 13.41 -17.49
C GLU A 8 0.18 12.00 -17.88
N LYS A 9 1.04 11.89 -18.90
CA LYS A 9 1.83 10.70 -19.15
C LYS A 9 2.87 10.63 -18.04
N GLY A 10 2.72 9.66 -17.15
CA GLY A 10 3.81 9.31 -16.24
C GLY A 10 3.57 8.04 -15.44
N TYR A 11 2.42 7.93 -14.77
CA TYR A 11 2.17 6.83 -13.83
C TYR A 11 0.68 6.61 -13.56
N ASN A 12 0.34 5.43 -13.07
CA ASN A 12 -0.99 5.10 -12.57
C ASN A 12 -1.02 5.41 -11.07
N ARG A 13 -1.95 6.27 -10.65
CA ARG A 13 -2.03 6.74 -9.25
C ARG A 13 -2.43 5.63 -8.27
N GLN A 14 -3.33 4.73 -8.65
CA GLN A 14 -3.70 3.56 -7.83
C GLN A 14 -2.49 2.67 -7.56
N LEU A 15 -1.70 2.36 -8.59
CA LEU A 15 -0.52 1.50 -8.47
C LEU A 15 0.62 2.18 -7.71
N ALA A 16 0.85 3.47 -7.95
CA ALA A 16 1.85 4.23 -7.22
C ALA A 16 1.53 4.32 -5.72
N THR A 17 0.26 4.56 -5.37
CA THR A 17 -0.23 4.54 -3.98
C THR A 17 -0.08 3.14 -3.40
N GLY A 18 -0.42 2.10 -4.18
CA GLY A 18 -0.23 0.71 -3.79
C GLY A 18 1.22 0.40 -3.39
N TYR A 19 2.22 0.90 -4.12
CA TYR A 19 3.62 0.73 -3.73
C TYR A 19 3.95 1.40 -2.39
N ALA A 20 3.50 2.64 -2.18
CA ALA A 20 3.74 3.36 -0.92
C ALA A 20 3.12 2.61 0.26
N VAL A 21 1.86 2.16 0.11
CA VAL A 21 1.19 1.35 1.13
C VAL A 21 1.92 0.02 1.37
N TYR A 22 2.35 -0.67 0.31
CA TYR A 22 3.16 -1.89 0.41
C TYR A 22 4.39 -1.69 1.30
N MET A 23 5.19 -0.67 1.00
CA MET A 23 6.44 -0.39 1.73
C MET A 23 6.19 -0.02 3.19
N MET A 24 5.23 0.87 3.43
CA MET A 24 4.99 1.42 4.77
C MET A 24 4.27 0.43 5.69
N CYS A 25 3.25 -0.27 5.19
CA CYS A 25 2.60 -1.33 5.97
C CYS A 25 3.51 -2.54 6.15
N GLY A 26 4.35 -2.87 5.16
CA GLY A 26 5.34 -3.94 5.28
C GLY A 26 6.35 -3.68 6.41
N SER A 27 6.70 -2.41 6.64
CA SER A 27 7.59 -2.00 7.73
C SER A 27 7.02 -2.16 9.15
N LEU A 28 5.72 -2.46 9.29
CA LEU A 28 5.11 -2.78 10.58
C LEU A 28 5.56 -4.15 11.11
N PHE A 29 6.02 -5.03 10.23
CA PHE A 29 6.35 -6.40 10.55
C PHE A 29 7.84 -6.58 10.80
N ARG A 30 8.22 -7.62 11.55
CA ARG A 30 9.64 -8.00 11.69
C ARG A 30 10.29 -8.25 10.33
N GLU A 31 9.52 -8.88 9.45
CA GLU A 31 9.96 -9.27 8.12
C GLU A 31 8.75 -9.45 7.20
N SER A 32 8.79 -8.85 6.01
CA SER A 32 7.74 -8.97 5.00
C SER A 32 8.28 -9.63 3.74
N TYR A 33 7.58 -10.65 3.25
CA TYR A 33 7.95 -11.37 2.04
C TYR A 33 6.95 -11.11 0.92
N CYS A 34 7.41 -10.53 -0.17
CA CYS A 34 6.60 -10.35 -1.37
C CYS A 34 6.52 -11.66 -2.18
N THR A 35 5.30 -12.16 -2.41
CA THR A 35 5.08 -13.38 -3.21
C THR A 35 5.20 -13.16 -4.71
N ASN A 36 5.14 -11.91 -5.17
CA ASN A 36 5.15 -11.56 -6.58
C ASN A 36 6.09 -10.36 -6.85
N PRO A 37 7.39 -10.62 -7.03
CA PRO A 37 8.40 -9.57 -7.24
C PRO A 37 8.21 -8.80 -8.56
N CYS A 38 7.58 -9.44 -9.57
CA CYS A 38 7.23 -8.76 -10.81
C CYS A 38 6.19 -7.67 -10.58
N GLU A 39 5.16 -7.96 -9.78
CA GLU A 39 4.12 -6.98 -9.46
C GLU A 39 4.64 -5.89 -8.54
N GLU A 40 5.49 -6.21 -7.55
CA GLU A 40 6.20 -5.21 -6.75
C GLU A 40 7.00 -4.24 -7.63
N SER A 41 7.78 -4.76 -8.58
CA SER A 41 8.56 -3.94 -9.51
C SER A 41 7.65 -3.07 -10.38
N HIS A 42 6.50 -3.59 -10.79
CA HIS A 42 5.51 -2.85 -11.58
C HIS A 42 4.88 -1.70 -10.77
N LEU A 43 4.52 -1.93 -9.52
CA LEU A 43 4.05 -0.89 -8.58
C LEU A 43 5.14 0.19 -8.38
N TYR A 44 6.39 -0.24 -8.15
CA TYR A 44 7.52 0.66 -7.97
C TYR A 44 7.72 1.60 -9.15
N LEU A 45 7.60 1.13 -10.40
CA LEU A 45 7.74 1.97 -11.59
C LEU A 45 6.71 3.11 -11.61
N HIS A 46 5.48 2.84 -11.18
CA HIS A 46 4.45 3.87 -11.07
C HIS A 46 4.74 4.85 -9.93
N TYR A 47 5.18 4.36 -8.78
CA TYR A 47 5.58 5.21 -7.67
C TYR A 47 6.78 6.10 -8.04
N ALA A 48 7.81 5.56 -8.70
CA ALA A 48 8.97 6.30 -9.17
C ALA A 48 8.61 7.39 -10.20
N GLY A 49 7.54 7.18 -10.96
CA GLY A 49 6.98 8.19 -11.88
C GLY A 49 6.13 9.26 -11.19
N MET A 50 5.73 9.07 -9.92
CA MET A 50 4.97 10.04 -9.15
C MET A 50 5.84 11.25 -8.74
N PRO A 51 5.33 12.49 -8.82
CA PRO A 51 6.04 13.66 -8.32
C PRO A 51 6.40 13.51 -6.84
N ARG A 52 7.64 13.86 -6.46
CA ARG A 52 8.16 13.80 -5.08
C ARG A 52 7.22 14.37 -4.04
N GLN A 53 6.62 15.54 -4.30
CA GLN A 53 5.68 16.14 -3.36
C GLN A 53 4.47 15.24 -3.11
N ARG A 54 3.89 14.64 -4.15
CA ARG A 54 2.78 13.70 -4.02
C ARG A 54 3.17 12.40 -3.32
N GLN A 55 4.41 11.93 -3.50
CA GLN A 55 4.94 10.79 -2.74
C GLN A 55 4.93 11.12 -1.24
N TYR A 56 5.49 12.27 -0.85
CA TYR A 56 5.50 12.70 0.55
C TYR A 56 4.10 12.90 1.12
N ASP A 57 3.19 13.53 0.37
CA ASP A 57 1.81 13.73 0.82
C ASP A 57 1.11 12.38 1.06
N THR A 58 1.31 11.42 0.14
CA THR A 58 0.74 10.06 0.25
C THR A 58 1.33 9.31 1.44
N GLU A 59 2.65 9.38 1.62
CA GLU A 59 3.34 8.73 2.76
C GLU A 59 2.89 9.30 4.10
N ASP A 60 2.70 10.62 4.20
CA ASP A 60 2.19 11.25 5.42
C ASP A 60 0.76 10.79 5.75
N GLU A 61 -0.13 10.73 4.75
CA GLU A 61 -1.47 10.17 4.90
C GLU A 61 -1.46 8.71 5.39
N ILE A 62 -0.54 7.89 4.86
CA ILE A 62 -0.36 6.51 5.31
C ILE A 62 0.12 6.51 6.77
N LEU A 63 1.14 7.30 7.13
CA LEU A 63 1.61 7.40 8.52
C LEU A 63 0.50 7.81 9.48
N LEU A 64 -0.37 8.74 9.07
CA LEU A 64 -1.50 9.18 9.89
C LEU A 64 -2.50 8.05 10.15
N GLN A 65 -2.78 7.18 9.19
CA GLN A 65 -3.61 5.99 9.42
C GLN A 65 -2.87 4.95 10.27
N LEU A 66 -1.59 4.70 10.01
CA LEU A 66 -0.80 3.73 10.78
C LEU A 66 -0.63 4.14 12.25
N ARG A 67 -0.56 5.44 12.56
CA ARG A 67 -0.51 5.94 13.94
C ARG A 67 -1.81 5.72 14.73
N GLN A 68 -2.92 5.47 14.05
CA GLN A 68 -4.20 5.17 14.70
C GLN A 68 -4.30 3.69 15.10
N ILE A 69 -3.34 2.85 14.67
CA ILE A 69 -3.22 1.48 15.17
C ILE A 69 -2.94 1.55 16.68
N ARG A 70 -3.66 0.74 17.45
CA ARG A 70 -3.44 0.61 18.88
C ARG A 70 -2.02 0.11 19.15
N GLU A 71 -1.36 0.69 20.16
CA GLU A 71 0.03 0.38 20.51
C GLU A 71 0.26 -1.12 20.79
N ASP A 72 -0.69 -1.79 21.45
CA ASP A 72 -0.62 -3.23 21.72
C ASP A 72 -0.63 -4.07 20.44
N TRP A 73 -1.32 -3.62 19.41
CA TRP A 73 -1.35 -4.27 18.11
C TRP A 73 -0.03 -4.09 17.36
N ARG A 74 0.51 -2.87 17.39
CA ARG A 74 1.78 -2.55 16.74
C ARG A 74 2.92 -3.41 17.26
N LEU A 75 3.04 -3.54 18.58
CA LEU A 75 4.08 -4.38 19.21
C LEU A 75 3.99 -5.84 18.75
N ARG A 76 2.78 -6.37 18.54
CA ARG A 76 2.60 -7.74 18.04
C ARG A 76 3.03 -7.88 16.58
N LEU A 77 2.66 -6.91 15.72
CA LEU A 77 3.07 -6.93 14.31
C LEU A 77 4.59 -6.93 14.17
N GLU A 78 5.30 -6.16 15.00
CA GLU A 78 6.77 -6.04 14.99
C GLU A 78 7.50 -7.37 15.30
N GLU A 79 6.82 -8.37 15.86
CA GLU A 79 7.39 -9.71 16.10
C GLU A 79 7.09 -10.71 14.98
N LEU A 80 6.09 -10.42 14.15
CA LEU A 80 5.55 -11.33 13.15
C LEU A 80 6.28 -11.23 11.81
N LYS A 81 6.30 -12.35 11.10
CA LYS A 81 6.63 -12.39 9.67
C LYS A 81 5.33 -12.31 8.88
N CYS A 82 5.32 -11.60 7.76
CA CYS A 82 4.16 -11.56 6.89
C CYS A 82 4.49 -11.94 5.45
N GLU A 83 3.52 -12.56 4.79
CA GLU A 83 3.50 -12.80 3.36
C GLU A 83 2.59 -11.76 2.70
N VAL A 84 3.11 -11.06 1.69
CA VAL A 84 2.39 -10.00 0.99
C VAL A 84 1.81 -10.55 -0.30
N HIS A 85 0.51 -10.33 -0.47
CA HIS A 85 -0.22 -10.68 -1.68
C HIS A 85 -0.88 -9.46 -2.30
N PHE A 86 -0.71 -9.32 -3.61
CA PHE A 86 -1.41 -8.34 -4.41
C PHE A 86 -2.62 -8.97 -5.08
N ARG A 87 -3.77 -8.29 -5.03
CA ARG A 87 -4.96 -8.69 -5.79
C ARG A 87 -5.52 -7.50 -6.55
N ARG A 88 -5.77 -7.72 -7.83
CA ARG A 88 -6.42 -6.74 -8.70
C ARG A 88 -7.88 -7.13 -8.90
N GLU A 89 -8.78 -6.22 -8.52
CA GLU A 89 -10.21 -6.28 -8.79
C GLU A 89 -10.54 -5.23 -9.88
N GLU A 90 -11.73 -5.26 -10.48
CA GLU A 90 -12.07 -4.39 -11.63
C GLU A 90 -11.84 -2.89 -11.37
N ASP A 91 -12.15 -2.43 -10.16
CA ASP A 91 -12.02 -1.03 -9.75
C ASP A 91 -11.04 -0.81 -8.60
N ARG A 92 -10.56 -1.89 -7.96
CA ARG A 92 -9.79 -1.83 -6.72
C ARG A 92 -8.49 -2.59 -6.82
N TYR A 93 -7.51 -2.11 -6.09
CA TYR A 93 -6.25 -2.80 -5.90
C TYR A 93 -6.12 -3.12 -4.41
N ARG A 94 -5.90 -4.39 -4.08
CA ARG A 94 -5.78 -4.86 -2.70
C ARG A 94 -4.38 -5.36 -2.41
N ILE A 95 -3.91 -5.05 -1.20
CA ILE A 95 -2.64 -5.54 -0.68
C ILE A 95 -2.94 -6.20 0.67
N LEU A 96 -2.69 -7.51 0.75
CA LEU A 96 -2.92 -8.29 1.95
C LEU A 96 -1.56 -8.66 2.57
N PHE A 97 -1.41 -8.36 3.85
CA PHE A 97 -0.27 -8.77 4.67
C PHE A 97 -0.74 -9.90 5.58
N PHE A 98 -0.40 -11.13 5.20
CA PHE A 98 -0.87 -12.35 5.85
C PHE A 98 0.19 -12.86 6.83
N THR A 99 -0.16 -13.00 8.11
CA THR A 99 0.79 -13.46 9.16
C THR A 99 0.62 -14.94 9.53
N GLY A 100 -0.01 -15.75 8.66
CA GLY A 100 -0.21 -17.17 8.96
C GLY A 100 -1.41 -17.48 9.86
N GLY A 101 -2.41 -16.58 9.91
CA GLY A 101 -3.68 -16.80 10.60
C GLY A 101 -3.86 -16.05 11.93
N PHE A 102 -2.88 -15.27 12.38
CA PHE A 102 -2.97 -14.51 13.64
C PHE A 102 -3.54 -13.10 13.43
N GLU A 103 -2.95 -12.33 12.51
CA GLU A 103 -3.38 -10.98 12.15
C GLU A 103 -3.36 -10.79 10.64
N THR A 104 -4.30 -10.02 10.11
CA THR A 104 -4.25 -9.56 8.72
C THR A 104 -4.33 -8.05 8.68
N VAL A 105 -3.41 -7.44 7.94
CA VAL A 105 -3.53 -6.05 7.49
C VAL A 105 -3.96 -6.11 6.04
N GLU A 106 -5.05 -5.43 5.70
CA GLU A 106 -5.54 -5.32 4.32
C GLU A 106 -5.61 -3.85 3.94
N SER A 107 -5.02 -3.51 2.79
CA SER A 107 -5.24 -2.23 2.15
C SER A 107 -6.14 -2.39 0.94
N VAL A 108 -7.08 -1.45 0.77
CA VAL A 108 -7.86 -1.27 -0.45
C VAL A 108 -7.52 0.09 -1.05
N ILE A 109 -7.09 0.11 -2.31
CA ILE A 109 -6.75 1.32 -3.06
C ILE A 109 -7.69 1.46 -4.26
N GLU A 110 -8.38 2.59 -4.34
CA GLU A 110 -9.31 2.94 -5.43
C GLU A 110 -8.54 3.52 -6.64
N LYS A 111 -9.20 3.59 -7.80
CA LYS A 111 -8.60 4.07 -9.06
C LYS A 111 -8.01 5.48 -8.99
N ASP A 112 -8.56 6.33 -8.13
CA ASP A 112 -8.10 7.70 -7.94
C ASP A 112 -6.91 7.82 -6.96
N GLY A 113 -6.47 6.69 -6.37
CA GLY A 113 -5.41 6.63 -5.37
C GLY A 113 -5.87 6.88 -3.95
N SER A 114 -7.16 7.07 -3.69
CA SER A 114 -7.66 7.02 -2.32
C SER A 114 -7.51 5.59 -1.77
N PHE A 115 -7.22 5.47 -0.48
CA PHE A 115 -6.93 4.18 0.14
C PHE A 115 -7.46 4.09 1.58
N GLN A 116 -7.69 2.85 2.01
CA GLN A 116 -8.05 2.51 3.38
C GLN A 116 -7.22 1.32 3.85
N ILE A 117 -6.65 1.42 5.05
CA ILE A 117 -5.92 0.34 5.71
C ILE A 117 -6.81 -0.21 6.82
N ASN A 118 -7.12 -1.50 6.71
CA ASN A 118 -7.97 -2.25 7.62
C ASN A 118 -7.14 -3.28 8.38
N TYR A 119 -7.57 -3.54 9.61
CA TYR A 119 -6.91 -4.42 10.57
C TYR A 119 -7.92 -5.44 11.07
N SER A 120 -7.61 -6.73 10.94
CA SER A 120 -8.45 -7.81 11.46
C SER A 120 -7.62 -8.79 12.29
N CYS A 121 -8.12 -9.13 13.47
CA CYS A 121 -7.60 -10.22 14.29
C CYS A 121 -8.14 -11.55 13.77
N GLY A 122 -7.29 -12.56 13.63
CA GLY A 122 -7.76 -13.94 13.51
C GLY A 122 -8.49 -14.31 14.78
N GLU A 123 -9.70 -14.86 14.63
CA GLU A 123 -10.48 -15.45 15.73
C GLU A 123 -9.84 -16.73 16.28
#